data_AF-A0A1F3MWF6-F1
#
_entry.id   AF-A0A1F3MWF6-F1
#
_cell.length_a   1.000
_cell.length_b   1.000
_cell.length_c   1.000
_cell.angle_alpha   90.00
_cell.angle_beta   90.00
_cell.angle_gamma   90.00
#
_symmetry.space_group_name_H-M   'P 1'
#
loop_
_entity.id
_entity.type
_entity.pdbx_description
1 polymer ?
#
loop_
_entity_poly.entity_id
_entity_poly.type
_entity_poly.pdbx_seq_one_letter_code
_entity_poly.pdbx_strand_id
1 'polypeptide(L)'
;MKRVVILALAGMIGIGLTGYSQEDPDTSKIRIGNKKYTVIVDSDKDIQIITDEDGDMIVKERESRYHKKPTRKMDGTWGGFEFGLATLTNADYKLQLPSDGAFLDYNMNQSYGFNFNFAEKSLGIIKNYIGLVTGLGFEYQQFMLTNDIDLVKFSDGIGSEPVDLSLNKNRFSMCYLTLPLMAEIQIPVYGENHRIKLSAGIIGGLRLGSRQVQKYEISGEKQKIKTKDDFYLRDFRYGFTGRVGYGDVALFATYYPQTMFETDKGPEVFPLTFGIHFGG
;
A
#
# COMPACT_ATOMS: atom_id res chain seq x y z
N MET A 1 10.00 1.23 69.16
CA MET A 1 10.09 0.72 67.76
C MET A 1 9.23 1.60 66.87
N LYS A 2 9.79 1.97 65.70
CA LYS A 2 9.30 2.74 64.53
C LYS A 2 7.81 3.16 64.56
N ARG A 3 7.44 4.46 64.55
CA ARG A 3 7.45 5.44 63.41
C ARG A 3 6.78 4.85 62.16
N VAL A 4 5.81 5.43 61.45
CA VAL A 4 5.38 6.82 61.16
C VAL A 4 4.10 6.63 60.27
N VAL A 5 2.94 7.31 60.46
CA VAL A 5 2.62 8.72 60.11
C VAL A 5 2.55 8.88 58.56
N ILE A 6 1.50 9.36 57.88
CA ILE A 6 0.88 10.72 57.76
C ILE A 6 -0.26 10.57 56.70
N LEU A 7 -1.50 11.10 56.86
CA LEU A 7 -1.98 12.47 56.50
C LEU A 7 -1.88 12.77 54.98
N ALA A 8 -2.76 13.48 54.28
CA ALA A 8 -3.76 14.51 54.56
C ALA A 8 -4.73 14.57 53.34
N LEU A 9 -6.04 14.87 53.44
CA LEU A 9 -6.77 16.10 53.81
C LEU A 9 -6.80 17.21 52.73
N ALA A 10 -8.05 17.62 52.40
CA ALA A 10 -8.49 18.87 51.75
C ALA A 10 -8.06 19.10 50.29
N GLY A 11 -8.85 19.68 49.38
CA GLY A 11 -10.13 20.39 49.43
C GLY A 11 -10.16 21.44 48.31
N MET A 12 -11.36 21.67 47.74
CA MET A 12 -11.82 22.87 47.04
C MET A 12 -11.59 23.11 45.52
N ILE A 13 -12.73 23.43 44.87
CA ILE A 13 -13.01 24.32 43.72
C ILE A 13 -12.98 23.73 42.29
N GLY A 14 -14.13 23.80 41.61
CA GLY A 14 -14.24 23.68 40.15
C GLY A 14 -15.68 23.54 39.64
N ILE A 15 -16.23 24.64 39.11
CA ILE A 15 -17.55 24.76 38.48
C ILE A 15 -17.60 23.95 37.17
N GLY A 16 -18.69 23.20 36.95
CA GLY A 16 -18.97 22.54 35.67
C GLY A 16 -20.33 21.84 35.68
N LEU A 17 -21.38 22.54 35.24
CA LEU A 17 -22.67 21.93 34.91
C LEU A 17 -22.49 21.00 33.71
N THR A 18 -22.58 19.70 33.94
CA THR A 18 -22.96 18.71 32.92
C THR A 18 -23.95 17.76 33.56
N GLY A 19 -25.21 17.81 33.12
CA GLY A 19 -26.23 16.87 33.56
C GLY A 19 -25.85 15.46 33.13
N TYR A 20 -25.60 14.58 34.11
CA TYR A 20 -25.68 13.14 33.90
C TYR A 20 -27.15 12.76 34.03
N SER A 21 -27.75 12.31 32.93
CA SER A 21 -29.00 11.56 32.97
C SER A 21 -28.70 10.23 33.63
N GLN A 22 -29.21 10.02 34.85
CA GLN A 22 -29.15 8.73 35.53
C GLN A 22 -30.30 7.89 34.95
N GLU A 23 -29.99 6.97 34.04
CA GLU A 23 -30.94 5.92 33.66
C GLU A 23 -31.14 5.01 34.88
N ASP A 24 -32.38 4.90 35.35
CA ASP A 24 -32.73 3.98 36.44
C ASP A 24 -32.49 2.53 35.97
N PRO A 25 -31.82 1.68 36.77
CA PRO A 25 -31.46 0.33 36.35
C PRO A 25 -32.68 -0.57 36.18
N ASP A 26 -32.79 -1.20 35.02
CA ASP A 26 -33.87 -2.14 34.73
C ASP A 26 -33.71 -3.41 35.58
N THR A 27 -34.68 -3.64 36.48
CA THR A 27 -34.69 -4.81 37.37
C THR A 27 -35.72 -5.83 36.90
N SER A 28 -35.24 -7.01 36.52
CA SER A 28 -36.11 -8.15 36.18
C SER A 28 -36.13 -9.16 37.32
N LYS A 29 -37.34 -9.49 37.80
CA LYS A 29 -37.57 -10.48 38.86
C LYS A 29 -38.14 -11.74 38.25
N ILE A 30 -37.46 -12.86 38.43
CA ILE A 30 -37.88 -14.16 37.90
C ILE A 30 -38.06 -15.11 39.09
N ARG A 31 -39.17 -15.87 39.07
CA ARG A 31 -39.45 -16.89 40.08
C ARG A 31 -39.49 -18.25 39.40
N ILE A 32 -38.64 -19.18 39.84
CA ILE A 32 -38.62 -20.57 39.38
C ILE A 32 -38.80 -21.46 40.60
N GLY A 33 -39.96 -22.12 40.71
CA GLY A 33 -40.37 -22.86 41.90
C GLY A 33 -40.62 -21.93 43.11
N ASN A 34 -40.11 -22.31 44.28
CA ASN A 34 -40.17 -21.48 45.49
C ASN A 34 -39.02 -20.46 45.60
N LYS A 35 -38.07 -20.47 44.64
CA LYS A 35 -36.90 -19.60 44.67
C LYS A 35 -37.13 -18.30 43.89
N LYS A 36 -36.60 -17.20 44.43
CA LYS A 36 -36.74 -15.85 43.88
C LYS A 36 -35.39 -15.33 43.40
N TYR A 37 -35.31 -14.98 42.12
CA TYR A 37 -34.11 -14.47 41.49
C TYR A 37 -34.32 -12.99 41.12
N THR A 38 -33.35 -12.13 41.46
CA THR A 38 -33.37 -10.70 41.10
C THR A 38 -32.15 -10.42 40.24
N VAL A 39 -32.38 -10.06 38.98
CA VAL A 39 -31.32 -9.69 38.05
C VAL A 39 -31.35 -8.17 37.88
N ILE A 40 -30.21 -7.53 38.14
CA ILE A 40 -30.00 -6.09 37.95
C ILE A 40 -28.99 -5.98 36.81
N VAL A 41 -29.41 -5.41 35.69
CA VAL A 41 -28.51 -5.14 34.57
C VAL A 41 -28.23 -3.65 34.57
N ASP A 42 -26.99 -3.28 34.86
CA ASP A 42 -26.49 -1.92 34.69
C ASP A 42 -25.64 -1.91 33.42
N SER A 43 -25.86 -0.92 32.55
CA SER A 43 -25.32 -0.83 31.18
C SER A 43 -23.78 -0.91 31.11
N ASP A 44 -23.09 -0.68 32.23
CA ASP A 44 -21.63 -0.79 32.33
C ASP A 44 -21.13 -2.05 33.07
N LYS A 45 -21.99 -2.81 33.78
CA LYS A 45 -21.59 -4.00 34.55
C LYS A 45 -22.72 -5.04 34.67
N ASP A 46 -22.54 -6.19 34.02
CA ASP A 46 -23.39 -7.37 34.22
C ASP A 46 -23.17 -7.97 35.62
N ILE A 47 -23.97 -7.58 36.62
CA ILE A 47 -23.93 -8.16 37.97
C ILE A 47 -25.03 -9.23 38.10
N GLN A 48 -24.65 -10.51 38.24
CA GLN A 48 -25.59 -11.59 38.56
C GLN A 48 -25.61 -11.88 40.07
N ILE A 49 -26.73 -11.57 40.72
CA ILE A 49 -26.97 -11.93 42.13
C ILE A 49 -27.84 -13.19 42.16
N ILE A 50 -27.33 -14.27 42.75
CA ILE A 50 -28.07 -15.51 43.00
C ILE A 50 -28.26 -15.64 44.51
N THR A 51 -29.52 -15.78 44.96
CA THR A 51 -29.86 -15.97 46.37
C THR A 51 -30.32 -17.42 46.58
N ASP A 52 -29.76 -18.11 47.56
CA ASP A 52 -30.25 -19.42 48.03
C ASP A 52 -30.83 -19.31 49.45
N GLU A 53 -31.71 -20.24 49.82
CA GLU A 53 -32.65 -20.15 50.96
C GLU A 53 -32.04 -20.04 52.38
N ASP A 54 -30.71 -20.08 52.55
CA ASP A 54 -30.05 -20.01 53.86
C ASP A 54 -29.34 -18.67 54.16
N GLY A 55 -29.62 -17.61 53.40
CA GLY A 55 -29.20 -16.26 53.75
C GLY A 55 -27.73 -15.91 53.46
N ASP A 56 -26.97 -16.83 52.86
CA ASP A 56 -25.62 -16.53 52.38
C ASP A 56 -25.66 -15.80 51.03
N MET A 57 -25.16 -14.56 51.01
CA MET A 57 -24.95 -13.81 49.78
C MET A 57 -23.69 -14.29 49.06
N ILE A 58 -23.85 -15.15 48.05
CA ILE A 58 -22.75 -15.45 47.13
C ILE A 58 -22.73 -14.39 46.03
N VAL A 59 -22.01 -13.29 46.29
CA VAL A 59 -21.70 -12.29 45.26
C VAL A 59 -20.65 -12.88 44.32
N LYS A 60 -21.07 -13.36 43.15
CA LYS A 60 -20.14 -13.62 42.04
C LYS A 60 -19.98 -12.33 41.25
N GLU A 61 -19.05 -11.48 41.68
CA GLU A 61 -18.51 -10.44 40.81
C GLU A 61 -17.79 -11.12 39.64
N ARG A 62 -18.48 -11.22 38.51
CA ARG A 62 -17.80 -11.40 37.23
C ARG A 62 -17.42 -10.00 36.78
N GLU A 63 -16.18 -9.60 37.01
CA GLU A 63 -15.62 -8.47 36.28
C GLU A 63 -15.65 -8.84 34.79
N SER A 64 -16.71 -8.45 34.08
CA SER A 64 -16.67 -8.34 32.63
C SER A 64 -15.71 -7.18 32.35
N ARG A 65 -14.41 -7.49 32.28
CA ARG A 65 -13.44 -6.60 31.67
C ARG A 65 -13.97 -6.31 30.26
N TYR A 66 -14.61 -5.17 30.09
CA TYR A 66 -14.97 -4.61 28.79
C TYR A 66 -13.64 -4.33 28.08
N HIS A 67 -13.08 -5.38 27.48
CA HIS A 67 -11.93 -5.22 26.62
C HIS A 67 -12.49 -4.45 25.43
N LYS A 68 -12.23 -3.13 25.38
CA LYS A 68 -12.33 -2.36 24.14
C LYS A 68 -11.58 -3.20 23.11
N LYS A 69 -12.31 -3.85 22.20
CA LYS A 69 -11.67 -4.59 21.11
C LYS A 69 -10.72 -3.59 20.47
N PRO A 70 -9.42 -3.92 20.31
CA PRO A 70 -8.50 -3.01 19.66
C PRO A 70 -9.14 -2.61 18.34
N THR A 71 -9.27 -1.31 18.09
CA THR A 71 -9.72 -0.82 16.79
C THR A 71 -8.74 -1.40 15.78
N ARG A 72 -9.21 -2.38 15.00
CA ARG A 72 -8.38 -3.14 14.08
C ARG A 72 -7.74 -2.13 13.12
N LYS A 73 -6.41 -2.15 12.97
CA LYS A 73 -5.73 -1.23 12.06
C LYS A 73 -6.23 -1.50 10.64
N MET A 74 -6.27 -0.48 9.81
CA MET A 74 -6.57 -0.62 8.39
C MET A 74 -5.39 -1.33 7.71
N ASP A 75 -5.66 -2.43 7.01
CA ASP A 75 -4.67 -3.16 6.20
C ASP A 75 -4.76 -2.62 4.76
N GLY A 76 -3.70 -1.98 4.27
CA GLY A 76 -3.69 -1.27 2.99
C GLY A 76 -3.59 -2.21 1.79
N THR A 77 -3.46 -1.65 0.59
CA THR A 77 -3.28 -2.41 -0.67
C THR A 77 -1.89 -2.20 -1.28
N TRP A 78 -0.91 -1.72 -0.51
CA TRP A 78 0.42 -1.41 -1.04
C TRP A 78 1.37 -2.59 -0.92
N GLY A 79 1.42 -3.26 0.24
CA GLY A 79 2.37 -4.34 0.50
C GLY A 79 2.15 -5.54 -0.42
N GLY A 80 3.23 -6.08 -1.00
CA GLY A 80 3.15 -7.26 -1.86
C GLY A 80 3.96 -7.17 -3.16
N PHE A 81 3.47 -7.88 -4.17
CA PHE A 81 4.10 -8.01 -5.48
C PHE A 81 3.18 -7.51 -6.58
N GLU A 82 3.76 -6.83 -7.58
CA GLU A 82 3.02 -6.37 -8.75
C GLU A 82 3.71 -6.86 -10.01
N PHE A 83 2.93 -7.32 -10.98
CA PHE A 83 3.43 -7.71 -12.29
C PHE A 83 2.49 -7.22 -13.37
N GLY A 84 3.04 -6.65 -14.43
CA GLY A 84 2.24 -6.03 -15.48
C GLY A 84 3.00 -5.74 -16.75
N LEU A 85 2.29 -5.17 -17.71
CA LEU A 85 2.88 -4.66 -18.95
C LEU A 85 3.50 -3.28 -18.68
N ALA A 86 4.71 -3.08 -19.19
CA ALA A 86 5.36 -1.77 -19.18
C ALA A 86 5.33 -1.21 -20.60
N THR A 87 4.87 0.03 -20.72
CA THR A 87 4.66 0.72 -21.99
C THR A 87 5.04 2.19 -21.88
N LEU A 88 5.14 2.86 -23.03
CA LEU A 88 5.48 4.26 -23.17
C LEU A 88 4.35 4.96 -23.93
N THR A 89 4.00 6.14 -23.46
CA THR A 89 3.08 7.05 -24.16
C THR A 89 3.83 8.29 -24.67
N ASN A 90 3.30 8.98 -25.66
CA ASN A 90 3.76 10.31 -26.05
C ASN A 90 3.01 11.41 -25.27
N ALA A 91 3.30 12.68 -25.60
CA ALA A 91 2.65 13.85 -25.00
C ALA A 91 1.12 13.89 -25.21
N ASP A 92 0.60 13.22 -26.25
CA ASP A 92 -0.85 13.09 -26.54
C ASP A 92 -1.50 11.88 -25.83
N TYR A 93 -0.80 11.20 -24.90
CA TYR A 93 -1.26 9.97 -24.24
C TYR A 93 -1.49 8.79 -25.18
N LYS A 94 -0.90 8.81 -26.38
CA LYS A 94 -0.98 7.70 -27.35
C LYS A 94 0.17 6.73 -27.13
N LEU A 95 -0.10 5.44 -27.34
CA LEU A 95 0.91 4.36 -27.33
C LEU A 95 1.71 4.35 -28.65
N GLN A 96 2.33 5.47 -28.95
CA GLN A 96 3.12 5.69 -30.15
C GLN A 96 4.36 6.45 -29.74
N LEU A 97 5.52 6.04 -30.23
CA LEU A 97 6.76 6.77 -29.99
C LEU A 97 6.80 8.04 -30.85
N PRO A 98 7.36 9.15 -30.33
CA PRO A 98 7.65 10.31 -31.15
C PRO A 98 8.74 9.97 -32.18
N SER A 99 8.83 10.75 -33.26
CA SER A 99 9.71 10.46 -34.40
C SER A 99 11.19 10.41 -34.05
N ASP A 100 11.63 11.25 -33.12
CA ASP A 100 12.98 11.30 -32.55
C ASP A 100 13.25 10.13 -31.60
N GLY A 101 12.22 9.42 -31.15
CA GLY A 101 12.29 8.25 -30.28
C GLY A 101 12.25 6.91 -31.00
N ALA A 102 12.33 6.86 -32.33
CA ALA A 102 12.22 5.61 -33.11
C ALA A 102 13.26 4.55 -32.71
N PHE A 103 14.43 4.96 -32.22
CA PHE A 103 15.46 4.04 -31.72
C PHE A 103 15.00 3.25 -30.48
N LEU A 104 14.06 3.77 -29.70
CA LEU A 104 13.45 3.12 -28.53
C LEU A 104 12.30 2.18 -28.89
N ASP A 105 12.06 1.91 -30.18
CA ASP A 105 11.01 0.96 -30.56
C ASP A 105 11.17 -0.36 -29.81
N TYR A 106 10.05 -0.86 -29.28
CA TYR A 106 10.03 -1.95 -28.34
C TYR A 106 8.85 -2.88 -28.57
N ASN A 107 9.07 -4.16 -28.30
CA ASN A 107 8.03 -5.16 -28.31
C ASN A 107 7.24 -5.10 -27.00
N MET A 108 6.05 -4.52 -27.04
CA MET A 108 5.17 -4.37 -25.88
C MET A 108 4.84 -5.72 -25.22
N ASN A 109 4.69 -6.80 -25.99
CA ASN A 109 4.35 -8.13 -25.46
C ASN A 109 5.49 -8.77 -24.65
N GLN A 110 6.71 -8.28 -24.81
CA GLN A 110 7.91 -8.75 -24.09
C GLN A 110 8.44 -7.71 -23.10
N SER A 111 7.73 -6.60 -22.94
CA SER A 111 8.05 -5.51 -22.04
C SER A 111 7.13 -5.56 -20.82
N TYR A 112 7.72 -5.55 -19.63
CA TYR A 112 6.99 -5.82 -18.40
C TYR A 112 7.53 -5.00 -17.23
N GLY A 113 6.65 -4.77 -16.26
CA GLY A 113 6.97 -4.18 -14.96
C GLY A 113 6.83 -5.21 -13.86
N PHE A 114 7.74 -5.18 -12.89
CA PHE A 114 7.68 -5.95 -11.66
C PHE A 114 7.93 -5.02 -10.48
N ASN A 115 7.03 -5.01 -9.50
CA ASN A 115 7.22 -4.24 -8.26
C ASN A 115 7.24 -5.17 -7.05
N PHE A 116 8.11 -4.85 -6.10
CA PHE A 116 8.15 -5.48 -4.79
C PHE A 116 8.00 -4.42 -3.70
N ASN A 117 6.82 -4.37 -3.10
CA ASN A 117 6.41 -3.39 -2.11
C ASN A 117 6.62 -3.98 -0.71
N PHE A 118 7.80 -3.75 -0.15
CA PHE A 118 8.30 -4.46 1.03
C PHE A 118 7.94 -3.79 2.37
N ALA A 119 7.51 -2.52 2.33
CA ALA A 119 7.10 -1.81 3.53
C ALA A 119 5.77 -1.10 3.28
N GLU A 120 4.82 -1.27 4.20
CA GLU A 120 3.54 -0.58 4.17
C GLU A 120 3.26 0.08 5.52
N LYS A 121 2.66 1.26 5.47
CA LYS A 121 2.04 1.92 6.61
C LYS A 121 0.69 2.48 6.21
N SER A 122 -0.33 2.04 6.94
CA SER A 122 -1.72 2.40 6.69
C SER A 122 -2.31 3.13 7.90
N LEU A 123 -2.94 4.28 7.64
CA LEU A 123 -3.52 5.17 8.64
C LEU A 123 -5.02 5.30 8.37
N GLY A 124 -5.84 4.63 9.17
CA GLY A 124 -7.30 4.77 9.11
C GLY A 124 -7.73 6.17 9.57
N ILE A 125 -8.43 6.91 8.71
CA ILE A 125 -9.04 8.21 9.04
C ILE A 125 -10.46 7.97 9.57
N ILE A 126 -11.28 7.21 8.83
CA ILE A 126 -12.64 6.85 9.22
C ILE A 126 -12.69 5.35 9.46
N LYS A 127 -12.50 4.96 10.72
CA LYS A 127 -12.37 3.55 11.15
C LYS A 127 -11.44 2.81 10.18
N ASN A 128 -11.95 1.76 9.52
CA ASN A 128 -11.21 0.91 8.60
C ASN A 128 -11.80 1.00 7.18
N TYR A 129 -12.60 2.03 6.91
CA TYR A 129 -13.27 2.23 5.61
C TYR A 129 -12.53 3.22 4.75
N ILE A 130 -11.91 4.23 5.35
CA ILE A 130 -11.17 5.25 4.62
C ILE A 130 -9.88 5.52 5.35
N GLY A 131 -8.77 5.57 4.63
CA GLY A 131 -7.47 5.91 5.19
C GLY A 131 -6.43 6.29 4.16
N LEU A 132 -5.24 6.59 4.67
CA LEU A 132 -4.06 6.88 3.88
C LEU A 132 -3.12 5.70 3.93
N VAL A 133 -2.59 5.31 2.77
CA VAL A 133 -1.62 4.23 2.61
C VAL A 133 -0.34 4.82 2.05
N THR A 134 0.78 4.51 2.69
CA THR A 134 2.13 4.85 2.25
C THR A 134 3.05 3.65 2.46
N GLY A 135 4.28 3.71 1.96
CA GLY A 135 5.17 2.58 2.06
C GLY A 135 6.47 2.76 1.29
N LEU A 136 7.18 1.66 1.06
CA LEU A 136 8.31 1.62 0.16
C LEU A 136 8.20 0.39 -0.75
N GLY A 137 8.75 0.51 -1.95
CA GLY A 137 8.84 -0.61 -2.87
C GLY A 137 9.97 -0.44 -3.88
N PHE A 138 10.35 -1.53 -4.53
CA PHE A 138 11.20 -1.50 -5.70
C PHE A 138 10.33 -1.63 -6.94
N GLU A 139 10.52 -0.75 -7.91
CA GLU A 139 9.91 -0.85 -9.24
C GLU A 139 10.99 -1.21 -10.26
N TYR A 140 10.79 -2.30 -10.98
CA TYR A 140 11.63 -2.74 -12.08
C TYR A 140 10.83 -2.71 -13.38
N GLN A 141 11.25 -1.89 -14.34
CA GLN A 141 10.66 -1.83 -15.68
C GLN A 141 11.65 -2.36 -16.70
N GLN A 142 11.17 -3.20 -17.62
CA GLN A 142 11.95 -3.73 -18.73
C GLN A 142 11.25 -3.45 -20.06
N PHE A 143 11.98 -2.87 -20.98
CA PHE A 143 11.60 -2.70 -22.38
C PHE A 143 12.45 -3.62 -23.26
N MET A 144 11.80 -4.41 -24.10
CA MET A 144 12.45 -5.28 -25.08
C MET A 144 12.57 -4.53 -26.40
N LEU A 145 13.74 -3.95 -26.66
CA LEU A 145 13.99 -3.16 -27.86
C LEU A 145 13.97 -4.06 -29.10
N THR A 146 13.31 -3.60 -30.17
CA THR A 146 13.21 -4.30 -31.46
C THR A 146 14.43 -4.05 -32.34
N ASN A 147 15.07 -2.89 -32.18
CA ASN A 147 16.21 -2.47 -32.98
C ASN A 147 17.54 -3.10 -32.48
N ASP A 148 18.40 -3.46 -33.43
CA ASP A 148 19.77 -3.93 -33.20
C ASP A 148 20.71 -2.75 -32.92
N ILE A 149 20.52 -2.11 -31.76
CA ILE A 149 21.21 -0.88 -31.36
C ILE A 149 21.89 -0.99 -29.99
N ASP A 150 22.93 -0.19 -29.79
CA ASP A 150 23.45 0.19 -28.49
C ASP A 150 22.94 1.58 -28.09
N LEU A 151 22.50 1.75 -26.84
CA LEU A 151 22.07 3.04 -26.34
C LEU A 151 23.30 3.81 -25.88
N VAL A 152 23.54 4.96 -26.50
CA VAL A 152 24.76 5.74 -26.29
C VAL A 152 24.40 7.14 -25.81
N LYS A 153 25.14 7.60 -24.79
CA LYS A 153 25.04 8.98 -24.29
C LYS A 153 25.93 9.89 -25.12
N PHE A 154 25.31 10.80 -25.86
CA PHE A 154 25.99 11.91 -26.53
C PHE A 154 26.00 13.16 -25.64
N SER A 155 26.70 14.21 -26.06
CA SER A 155 26.76 15.47 -25.30
C SER A 155 25.40 16.19 -25.24
N ASP A 156 24.62 16.06 -26.30
CA ASP A 156 23.30 16.67 -26.46
C ASP A 156 22.19 15.82 -25.86
N GLY A 157 22.24 14.48 -25.96
CA GLY A 157 21.24 13.60 -25.33
C GLY A 157 21.52 12.10 -25.49
N ILE A 158 20.53 11.28 -25.16
CA ILE A 158 20.53 9.85 -25.44
C ILE A 158 20.23 9.61 -26.92
N GLY A 159 20.96 8.68 -27.52
CA GLY A 159 20.68 8.20 -28.86
C GLY A 159 21.06 6.74 -29.00
N SER A 160 21.32 6.33 -30.24
CA SER A 160 21.65 4.94 -30.55
C SER A 160 22.73 4.84 -31.61
N GLU A 161 23.62 3.87 -31.44
CA GLU A 161 24.54 3.43 -32.48
C GLU A 161 24.10 2.04 -32.98
N PRO A 162 24.12 1.79 -34.31
CA PRO A 162 23.80 0.48 -34.84
C PRO A 162 24.86 -0.54 -34.42
N VAL A 163 24.43 -1.76 -34.12
CA VAL A 163 25.33 -2.87 -33.88
C VAL A 163 25.46 -3.68 -35.17
N ASP A 164 26.70 -3.91 -35.64
CA ASP A 164 26.98 -4.68 -36.87
C ASP A 164 26.61 -6.18 -36.78
N LEU A 165 26.05 -6.60 -35.65
CA LEU A 165 25.64 -7.98 -35.35
C LEU A 165 24.14 -8.00 -35.08
N SER A 166 23.45 -9.02 -35.61
CA SER A 166 22.05 -9.23 -35.29
C SER A 166 21.88 -9.66 -33.83
N LEU A 167 21.10 -8.90 -33.06
CA LEU A 167 20.90 -9.17 -31.65
C LEU A 167 19.71 -10.12 -31.46
N ASN A 168 19.96 -11.29 -30.87
CA ASN A 168 18.87 -12.18 -30.44
C ASN A 168 18.01 -11.55 -29.33
N LYS A 169 18.59 -10.61 -28.56
CA LYS A 169 17.89 -9.94 -27.46
C LYS A 169 18.51 -8.59 -27.18
N ASN A 170 17.72 -7.54 -27.26
CA ASN A 170 18.08 -6.20 -26.79
C ASN A 170 17.09 -5.76 -25.71
N ARG A 171 17.58 -5.54 -24.49
CA ARG A 171 16.75 -5.14 -23.36
C ARG A 171 17.26 -3.90 -22.69
N PHE A 172 16.39 -2.93 -22.53
CA PHE A 172 16.60 -1.79 -21.66
C PHE A 172 15.84 -2.00 -20.36
N SER A 173 16.47 -1.73 -19.21
CA SER A 173 15.84 -1.96 -17.91
C SER A 173 16.24 -0.90 -16.90
N MET A 174 15.30 -0.57 -16.02
CA MET A 174 15.48 0.44 -14.99
C MET A 174 14.86 -0.02 -13.68
N CYS A 175 15.47 0.40 -12.57
CA CYS A 175 15.07 0.07 -11.22
C CYS A 175 14.97 1.35 -10.38
N TYR A 176 13.85 1.53 -9.69
CA TYR A 176 13.57 2.67 -8.82
C TYR A 176 13.15 2.20 -7.42
N LEU A 177 13.58 2.92 -6.39
CA LEU A 177 12.95 2.89 -5.08
C LEU A 177 11.73 3.80 -5.13
N THR A 178 10.58 3.31 -4.69
CA THR A 178 9.31 4.01 -4.77
C THR A 178 8.73 4.31 -3.39
N LEU A 179 8.05 5.45 -3.27
CA LEU A 179 7.36 5.93 -2.09
C LEU A 179 5.97 6.45 -2.50
N PRO A 180 4.89 5.70 -2.26
CA PRO A 180 3.54 6.15 -2.55
C PRO A 180 2.92 6.94 -1.40
N LEU A 181 1.95 7.76 -1.75
CA LEU A 181 0.96 8.31 -0.84
C LEU A 181 -0.41 8.21 -1.51
N MET A 182 -1.25 7.32 -0.98
CA MET A 182 -2.56 6.99 -1.56
C MET A 182 -3.67 7.21 -0.54
N ALA A 183 -4.82 7.66 -1.01
CA ALA A 183 -6.07 7.52 -0.30
C ALA A 183 -6.70 6.18 -0.69
N GLU A 184 -7.23 5.47 0.30
CA GLU A 184 -7.84 4.16 0.10
C GLU A 184 -9.22 4.09 0.76
N ILE A 185 -10.17 3.52 0.01
CA ILE A 185 -11.54 3.24 0.44
C ILE A 185 -11.73 1.71 0.43
N GLN A 186 -12.23 1.17 1.53
CA GLN A 186 -12.53 -0.25 1.70
C GLN A 186 -14.01 -0.47 1.94
N ILE A 187 -14.69 -1.13 0.99
CA ILE A 187 -16.12 -1.43 1.07
C ILE A 187 -16.28 -2.90 1.51
N PRO A 188 -16.87 -3.18 2.69
CA PRO A 188 -17.13 -4.56 3.11
C PRO A 188 -18.25 -5.17 2.26
N VAL A 189 -18.07 -6.38 1.75
CA VAL A 189 -19.11 -7.08 0.95
C VAL A 189 -19.69 -8.26 1.72
N TYR A 190 -18.85 -9.22 2.17
CA TYR A 190 -19.29 -10.38 2.96
C TYR A 190 -18.25 -10.78 4.02
N GLY A 191 -18.51 -10.43 5.29
CA GLY A 191 -17.59 -10.71 6.39
C GLY A 191 -16.32 -9.85 6.35
N GLU A 192 -15.40 -10.10 7.29
CA GLU A 192 -14.23 -9.22 7.51
C GLU A 192 -13.13 -9.36 6.46
N ASN A 193 -13.04 -10.50 5.78
CA ASN A 193 -11.95 -10.80 4.83
C ASN A 193 -12.28 -10.49 3.35
N HIS A 194 -13.50 -10.08 3.03
CA HIS A 194 -13.94 -9.82 1.66
C HIS A 194 -14.30 -8.35 1.48
N ARG A 195 -13.29 -7.55 1.21
CA ARG A 195 -13.42 -6.09 1.05
C ARG A 195 -12.98 -5.72 -0.35
N ILE A 196 -13.80 -4.90 -1.02
CA ILE A 196 -13.39 -4.20 -2.23
C ILE A 196 -12.51 -3.04 -1.78
N LYS A 197 -11.26 -3.01 -2.25
CA LYS A 197 -10.29 -1.96 -1.95
C LYS A 197 -10.11 -1.07 -3.19
N LEU A 198 -10.28 0.23 -3.04
CA LEU A 198 -10.06 1.24 -4.06
C LEU A 198 -9.00 2.21 -3.54
N SER A 199 -7.83 2.25 -4.17
CA SER A 199 -6.72 3.10 -3.73
C SER A 199 -6.25 3.97 -4.88
N ALA A 200 -6.01 5.25 -4.64
CA ALA A 200 -5.48 6.17 -5.64
C ALA A 200 -4.61 7.24 -4.99
N GLY A 201 -3.57 7.68 -5.69
CA GLY A 201 -2.74 8.77 -5.21
C GLY A 201 -1.50 9.00 -6.06
N ILE A 202 -0.48 9.55 -5.41
CA ILE A 202 0.79 9.89 -6.03
C ILE A 202 1.87 8.91 -5.61
N ILE A 203 2.89 8.77 -6.44
CA ILE A 203 4.06 7.92 -6.18
C ILE A 203 5.32 8.66 -6.58
N GLY A 204 6.29 8.74 -5.66
CA GLY A 204 7.64 9.21 -5.95
C GLY A 204 8.57 8.04 -6.25
N GLY A 205 9.57 8.26 -7.08
CA GLY A 205 10.58 7.27 -7.46
C GLY A 205 11.98 7.87 -7.45
N LEU A 206 12.94 7.17 -6.83
CA LEU A 206 14.37 7.45 -6.87
C LEU A 206 15.08 6.33 -7.64
N ARG A 207 15.81 6.67 -8.71
CA ARG A 207 16.52 5.71 -9.56
C ARG A 207 17.63 5.04 -8.77
N LEU A 208 17.64 3.71 -8.78
CA LEU A 208 18.68 2.88 -8.17
C LEU A 208 19.68 2.37 -9.20
N GLY A 209 19.23 2.23 -10.44
CA GLY A 209 20.11 1.84 -11.52
C GLY A 209 19.35 1.50 -12.80
N SER A 210 20.12 1.42 -13.86
CA SER A 210 19.65 1.14 -15.20
C SER A 210 20.70 0.36 -15.96
N ARG A 211 20.24 -0.39 -16.95
CA ARG A 211 21.10 -1.30 -17.69
C ARG A 211 20.50 -1.67 -19.04
N GLN A 212 21.37 -1.72 -20.04
CA GLN A 212 21.11 -2.41 -21.29
C GLN A 212 21.71 -3.83 -21.26
N VAL A 213 20.99 -4.78 -21.85
CA VAL A 213 21.43 -6.18 -21.97
C VAL A 213 21.24 -6.63 -23.41
N GLN A 214 22.35 -6.84 -24.09
CA GLN A 214 22.38 -7.37 -25.43
C GLN A 214 22.84 -8.82 -25.40
N LYS A 215 22.24 -9.66 -26.24
CA LYS A 215 22.71 -11.01 -26.53
C LYS A 215 22.77 -11.20 -28.03
N TYR A 216 23.84 -11.81 -28.49
CA TYR A 216 24.09 -12.14 -29.88
C TYR A 216 24.89 -13.45 -29.95
N GLU A 217 25.01 -14.01 -31.14
CA GLU A 217 25.71 -15.27 -31.38
C GLU A 217 26.83 -15.05 -32.41
N ILE A 218 28.04 -15.52 -32.10
CA ILE A 218 29.18 -15.53 -33.02
C ILE A 218 29.67 -16.96 -33.13
N SER A 219 29.69 -17.51 -34.34
CA SER A 219 30.21 -18.87 -34.62
C SER A 219 29.60 -19.98 -33.75
N GLY A 220 28.31 -19.87 -33.41
CA GLY A 220 27.61 -20.84 -32.55
C GLY A 220 27.72 -20.56 -31.05
N GLU A 221 28.53 -19.57 -30.64
CA GLU A 221 28.72 -19.21 -29.24
C GLU A 221 27.88 -17.99 -28.84
N LYS A 222 27.09 -18.15 -27.77
CA LYS A 222 26.23 -17.09 -27.25
C LYS A 222 27.02 -16.11 -26.40
N GLN A 223 27.02 -14.85 -26.83
CA GLN A 223 27.62 -13.74 -26.12
C GLN A 223 26.55 -12.90 -25.41
N LYS A 224 26.97 -12.21 -24.34
CA LYS A 224 26.07 -11.37 -23.54
C LYS A 224 26.82 -10.14 -23.01
N ILE A 225 26.43 -8.97 -23.49
CA ILE A 225 26.93 -7.68 -23.01
C ILE A 225 25.94 -7.09 -22.00
N LYS A 226 26.48 -6.38 -21.01
CA LYS A 226 25.73 -5.74 -19.92
C LYS A 226 26.28 -4.33 -19.69
N THR A 227 25.66 -3.34 -20.32
CA THR A 227 26.05 -1.94 -20.14
C THR A 227 25.25 -1.34 -18.99
N LYS A 228 25.90 -0.94 -17.90
CA LYS A 228 25.27 -0.21 -16.80
C LYS A 228 25.60 1.26 -16.97
N ASP A 229 24.57 2.08 -17.13
CA ASP A 229 24.68 3.53 -17.27
C ASP A 229 23.37 4.15 -16.76
N ASP A 230 23.34 5.45 -16.56
CA ASP A 230 22.12 6.21 -16.32
C ASP A 230 21.26 6.38 -17.57
N PHE A 231 21.85 6.36 -18.77
CA PHE A 231 21.17 6.58 -20.05
C PHE A 231 20.33 7.88 -20.09
N TYR A 232 20.77 8.91 -19.35
CA TYR A 232 20.03 10.14 -19.09
C TYR A 232 18.61 9.91 -18.54
N LEU A 233 18.37 8.77 -17.87
CA LEU A 233 17.13 8.54 -17.14
C LEU A 233 17.06 9.48 -15.94
N ARG A 234 15.86 9.98 -15.69
CA ARG A 234 15.61 10.87 -14.57
C ARG A 234 15.85 10.18 -13.22
N ASP A 235 16.67 10.79 -12.37
CA ASP A 235 16.94 10.26 -11.02
C ASP A 235 15.72 10.30 -10.10
N PHE A 236 14.96 11.40 -10.16
CA PHE A 236 13.76 11.60 -9.36
C PHE A 236 12.54 11.76 -10.24
N ARG A 237 11.55 10.89 -10.07
CA ARG A 237 10.29 10.97 -10.80
C ARG A 237 9.10 10.96 -9.85
N TYR A 238 7.98 11.54 -10.27
CA TYR A 238 6.69 11.39 -9.63
C TYR A 238 5.64 10.94 -10.64
N GLY A 239 4.63 10.23 -10.15
CA GLY A 239 3.57 9.68 -10.97
C GLY A 239 2.25 9.58 -10.21
N PHE A 240 1.22 9.19 -10.94
CA PHE A 240 -0.08 8.83 -10.40
C PHE A 240 -0.20 7.31 -10.37
N THR A 241 -0.72 6.76 -9.29
CA THR A 241 -0.93 5.32 -9.14
C THR A 241 -2.32 5.04 -8.61
N GLY A 242 -2.93 3.96 -9.08
CA GLY A 242 -4.26 3.53 -8.70
C GLY A 242 -4.37 2.01 -8.62
N ARG A 243 -5.21 1.52 -7.70
CA ARG A 243 -5.48 0.10 -7.45
C ARG A 243 -6.98 -0.11 -7.26
N VAL A 244 -7.50 -1.19 -7.83
CA VAL A 244 -8.86 -1.66 -7.65
C VAL A 244 -8.81 -3.16 -7.42
N GLY A 245 -9.17 -3.61 -6.22
CA GLY A 245 -9.00 -5.01 -5.84
C GLY A 245 -10.07 -5.54 -4.91
N TYR A 246 -9.97 -6.84 -4.68
CA TYR A 246 -10.82 -7.61 -3.80
C TYR A 246 -9.99 -8.65 -3.07
N GLY A 247 -10.00 -8.60 -1.74
CA GLY A 247 -9.12 -9.44 -0.92
C GLY A 247 -7.65 -9.13 -1.20
N ASP A 248 -6.87 -10.16 -1.51
CA ASP A 248 -5.40 -10.09 -1.72
C ASP A 248 -4.99 -9.88 -3.18
N VAL A 249 -5.96 -9.60 -4.07
CA VAL A 249 -5.70 -9.40 -5.50
C VAL A 249 -6.28 -8.06 -5.93
N ALA A 250 -5.47 -7.25 -6.61
CA ALA A 250 -5.91 -5.99 -7.19
C ALA A 250 -5.40 -5.83 -8.62
N LEU A 251 -6.10 -5.05 -9.43
CA LEU A 251 -5.53 -4.44 -10.62
C LEU A 251 -4.82 -3.17 -10.20
N PHE A 252 -3.67 -2.88 -10.82
CA PHE A 252 -2.96 -1.63 -10.60
C PHE A 252 -2.60 -0.95 -11.91
N ALA A 253 -2.44 0.36 -11.86
CA ALA A 253 -1.84 1.15 -12.91
C ALA A 253 -1.00 2.28 -12.29
N THR A 254 0.13 2.57 -12.91
CA THR A 254 1.04 3.66 -12.52
C THR A 254 1.47 4.40 -13.78
N TYR A 255 1.21 5.70 -13.82
CA TYR A 255 1.55 6.60 -14.92
C TYR A 255 2.48 7.71 -14.44
N TYR A 256 3.59 7.93 -15.14
CA TYR A 256 4.53 9.01 -14.87
C TYR A 256 4.32 10.14 -15.89
N PRO A 257 3.76 11.30 -15.49
CA PRO A 257 3.53 12.44 -16.37
C PRO A 257 4.80 13.24 -16.70
N GLN A 258 5.96 12.77 -16.23
CA GLN A 258 7.26 13.31 -16.60
C GLN A 258 7.87 12.46 -17.70
N THR A 259 8.64 13.09 -18.58
CA THR A 259 9.44 12.35 -19.55
C THR A 259 10.40 11.39 -18.84
N MET A 260 10.58 10.21 -19.44
CA MET A 260 11.45 9.15 -18.92
C MET A 260 12.90 9.60 -18.75
N PHE A 261 13.34 10.48 -19.65
CA PHE A 261 14.67 11.07 -19.66
C PHE A 261 14.71 12.43 -18.97
N GLU A 262 15.91 12.89 -18.66
CA GLU A 262 16.17 14.27 -18.27
C GLU A 262 15.71 15.26 -19.34
N THR A 263 15.45 16.49 -18.93
CA THR A 263 14.95 17.55 -19.82
C THR A 263 15.95 17.78 -20.95
N ASP A 264 15.45 17.77 -22.20
CA ASP A 264 16.25 17.91 -23.43
C ASP A 264 17.31 16.83 -23.63
N LYS A 265 17.24 15.69 -22.92
CA LYS A 265 18.20 14.57 -23.01
C LYS A 265 17.66 13.33 -23.68
N GLY A 266 16.44 13.35 -24.20
CA GLY A 266 15.86 12.23 -24.93
C GLY A 266 14.45 12.52 -25.42
N PRO A 267 13.85 11.56 -26.14
CA PRO A 267 12.51 11.72 -26.69
C PRO A 267 11.46 11.88 -25.59
N GLU A 268 10.38 12.60 -25.91
CA GLU A 268 9.26 12.83 -25.01
C GLU A 268 8.37 11.59 -24.86
N VAL A 269 8.83 10.64 -24.06
CA VAL A 269 8.12 9.41 -23.74
C VAL A 269 7.81 9.32 -22.24
N PHE A 270 6.60 8.88 -21.93
CA PHE A 270 6.04 8.88 -20.58
C PHE A 270 5.72 7.44 -20.15
N PRO A 271 6.42 6.90 -19.14
CA PRO A 271 6.23 5.53 -18.69
C PRO A 271 4.84 5.26 -18.10
N LEU A 272 4.27 4.14 -18.50
CA LEU A 272 3.01 3.59 -18.00
C LEU A 272 3.19 2.10 -17.70
N THR A 273 2.80 1.67 -16.49
CA THR A 273 2.78 0.26 -16.11
C THR A 273 1.39 -0.08 -15.61
N PHE A 274 0.81 -1.20 -16.05
CA PHE A 274 -0.46 -1.70 -15.52
C PHE A 274 -0.47 -3.22 -15.49
N GLY A 275 -1.19 -3.79 -14.52
CA GLY A 275 -1.24 -5.23 -14.35
C GLY A 275 -1.95 -5.66 -13.07
N ILE A 276 -1.44 -6.73 -12.46
CA ILE A 276 -2.01 -7.38 -11.29
C ILE A 276 -1.09 -7.18 -10.10
N HIS A 277 -1.68 -6.85 -8.97
CA HIS A 277 -1.10 -6.75 -7.65
C HIS A 277 -1.57 -7.96 -6.82
N PHE A 278 -0.63 -8.56 -6.09
CA PHE A 278 -0.85 -9.65 -5.15
C PHE A 278 -0.30 -9.24 -3.79
N GLY A 279 -1.19 -9.20 -2.80
CA GLY A 279 -0.87 -8.72 -1.46
C GLY A 279 -1.93 -7.76 -0.92
N GLY A 280 -1.74 -7.37 0.33
CA GLY A 280 -2.66 -6.52 1.08
C GLY A 280 -2.78 -6.92 2.55
#